data_AF-A0A1G7GQF9-F1
#
_entry.id   AF-A0A1G7GQF9-F1
#
_cell.length_a   1.000
_cell.length_b   1.000
_cell.length_c   1.000
_cell.angle_alpha   90.00
_cell.angle_beta   90.00
_cell.angle_gamma   90.00
#
_symmetry.space_group_name_H-M   'P 1'
#
loop_
_entity.id
_entity.type
_entity.pdbx_description
1 polymer ?
#
loop_
_entity_poly.entity_id
_entity_poly.type
_entity_poly.pdbx_seq_one_letter_code
_entity_poly.pdbx_strand_id
1 'polypeptide(L)'
;MKTLKTILALGIIAIFSTNLSAQEITVFPGSWGEQFYQDKAKLSWKEVNKIMMESQVAEANWQKSKKLALGGLGFGLANLGSTIWLVSNLDQNKPLTGPIIAAAGTGLVGMIFFKASSDKKRMAILDYNDSVGNGTSFHLVPVSNQNGTGLALKF
;
A
#
# COMPACT_ATOMS: atom_id res chain seq x y z
N MET A 1 43.28 27.22 -0.60
CA MET A 1 42.21 26.78 0.33
C MET A 1 40.80 26.85 -0.27
N LYS A 2 40.43 27.87 -1.07
CA LYS A 2 39.09 27.97 -1.66
C LYS A 2 38.74 26.79 -2.59
N THR A 3 39.64 26.44 -3.50
CA THR A 3 39.49 25.29 -4.42
C THR A 3 39.32 23.96 -3.71
N LEU A 4 40.10 23.70 -2.64
CA LEU A 4 39.97 22.48 -1.84
C LEU A 4 38.59 22.38 -1.17
N LYS A 5 38.06 23.49 -0.64
CA LYS A 5 36.72 23.53 -0.04
C LYS A 5 35.61 23.29 -1.06
N THR A 6 35.75 23.84 -2.27
CA THR A 6 34.78 23.63 -3.37
C THR A 6 34.78 22.19 -3.84
N ILE A 7 35.96 21.57 -3.99
CA ILE A 7 36.09 20.15 -4.35
C ILE A 7 35.47 19.26 -3.27
N LEU A 8 35.70 19.57 -1.99
CA LEU A 8 35.12 18.82 -0.88
C LEU A 8 33.59 18.93 -0.85
N ALA A 9 33.05 20.13 -1.08
CA ALA A 9 31.61 20.36 -1.13
C ALA A 9 30.95 19.61 -2.30
N LEU A 10 31.56 19.63 -3.49
CA LEU A 10 31.10 18.86 -4.66
C LEU A 10 31.20 17.36 -4.43
N GLY A 11 32.27 16.89 -3.78
CA GLY A 11 32.42 15.49 -3.38
C GLY A 11 31.34 15.03 -2.43
N ILE A 12 30.99 15.84 -1.43
CA ILE A 12 29.91 15.54 -0.48
C ILE A 12 28.55 15.46 -1.20
N ILE A 13 28.23 16.42 -2.09
CA ILE A 13 26.98 16.41 -2.86
C ILE A 13 26.89 15.18 -3.78
N ALA A 14 27.99 14.80 -4.42
CA ALA A 14 28.05 13.63 -5.30
C ALA A 14 27.89 12.29 -4.55
N ILE A 15 28.31 12.23 -3.28
CA ILE A 15 28.11 11.03 -2.44
C ILE A 15 26.63 10.87 -2.06
N PHE A 16 25.90 11.98 -1.83
CA PHE A 16 24.48 11.93 -1.45
C PHE A 16 23.51 11.65 -2.60
N SER A 17 23.91 11.84 -3.86
CA SER A 17 23.03 11.66 -5.02
C SER A 17 22.91 10.22 -5.54
N THR A 18 23.70 9.26 -5.01
CA THR A 18 23.80 7.91 -5.60
C THR A 18 22.82 6.86 -5.06
N ASN A 19 21.94 7.20 -4.10
CA ASN A 19 21.07 6.21 -3.44
C ASN A 19 19.56 6.41 -3.61
N LEU A 20 19.12 7.35 -4.46
CA LEU A 20 17.69 7.55 -4.73
C LEU A 20 17.27 6.76 -5.99
N SER A 21 17.44 5.44 -5.95
CA SER A 21 16.66 4.58 -6.85
C SER A 21 15.34 4.30 -6.17
N ALA A 22 14.33 5.09 -6.52
CA ALA A 22 12.96 4.80 -6.15
C ALA A 22 12.51 3.58 -6.98
N GLN A 23 12.17 2.47 -6.32
CA GLN A 23 11.92 1.18 -6.96
C GLN A 23 10.43 0.84 -6.88
N GLU A 24 9.86 0.43 -8.01
CA GLU A 24 8.45 0.05 -8.10
C GLU A 24 8.17 -1.27 -7.37
N ILE A 25 6.98 -1.37 -6.80
CA ILE A 25 6.48 -2.61 -6.21
C ILE A 25 5.63 -3.35 -7.23
N THR A 26 5.97 -4.62 -7.46
CA THR A 26 5.17 -5.54 -8.25
C THR A 26 4.38 -6.47 -7.34
N VAL A 27 3.14 -6.77 -7.71
CA VAL A 27 2.23 -7.64 -6.96
C VAL A 27 1.88 -8.87 -7.78
N PHE A 28 2.06 -10.04 -7.20
CA PHE A 28 1.64 -11.31 -7.78
C PHE A 28 0.62 -12.01 -6.88
N PRO A 29 -0.37 -12.72 -7.45
CA PRO A 29 -1.24 -13.58 -6.67
C PRO A 29 -0.44 -14.76 -6.09
N GLY A 30 -0.72 -15.11 -4.83
CA GLY A 30 -0.11 -16.27 -4.17
C GLY A 30 -1.14 -17.10 -3.42
N SER A 31 -0.76 -18.34 -3.06
CA SER A 31 -1.67 -19.31 -2.43
C SER A 31 -2.27 -18.87 -1.08
N TRP A 32 -1.58 -17.97 -0.38
CA TRP A 32 -1.99 -17.44 0.93
C TRP A 32 -2.19 -15.92 0.91
N GLY A 33 -2.46 -15.37 -0.27
CA GLY A 33 -2.55 -13.94 -0.52
C GLY A 33 -1.45 -13.42 -1.41
N GLU A 34 -1.47 -12.10 -1.63
CA GLU A 34 -0.54 -11.42 -2.52
C GLU A 34 0.91 -11.53 -2.06
N GLN A 35 1.79 -11.63 -3.04
CA GLN A 35 3.23 -11.57 -2.87
C GLN A 35 3.75 -10.29 -3.49
N PHE A 36 4.54 -9.55 -2.72
CA PHE A 36 5.08 -8.26 -3.12
C PHE A 36 6.56 -8.42 -3.42
N TYR A 37 7.00 -7.75 -4.48
CA TYR A 37 8.39 -7.74 -4.89
C TYR A 37 8.81 -6.32 -5.21
N GLN A 38 10.06 -6.02 -4.91
CA GLN A 38 10.75 -4.83 -5.37
C GLN A 38 11.91 -5.34 -6.22
N ASP A 39 11.87 -5.04 -7.51
CA ASP A 39 12.66 -5.72 -8.54
C ASP A 39 12.54 -7.25 -8.45
N LYS A 40 13.62 -7.95 -8.08
CA LYS A 40 13.67 -9.42 -7.92
C LYS A 40 13.57 -9.87 -6.47
N ALA A 41 13.60 -8.95 -5.51
CA ALA A 41 13.59 -9.26 -4.09
C ALA A 41 12.15 -9.33 -3.57
N LYS A 42 11.80 -10.45 -2.94
CA LYS A 42 10.50 -10.61 -2.28
C LYS A 42 10.46 -9.74 -1.02
N LEU A 43 9.45 -8.90 -0.91
CA LEU A 43 9.18 -8.11 0.28
C LEU A 43 8.30 -8.90 1.26
N SER A 44 8.63 -8.81 2.55
CA SER A 44 7.74 -9.22 3.62
C SER A 44 6.58 -8.23 3.77
N TRP A 45 5.48 -8.70 4.35
CA TRP A 45 4.34 -7.85 4.69
C TRP A 45 4.72 -6.65 5.58
N LYS A 46 5.71 -6.82 6.45
CA LYS A 46 6.19 -5.75 7.34
C LYS A 46 6.91 -4.65 6.54
N GLU A 47 7.73 -5.03 5.57
CA GLU A 47 8.44 -4.10 4.69
C GLU A 47 7.46 -3.34 3.81
N VAL A 48 6.54 -4.05 3.15
CA VAL A 48 5.50 -3.41 2.32
C VAL A 48 4.67 -2.44 3.16
N ASN A 49 4.22 -2.86 4.35
CA ASN A 49 3.46 -1.97 5.21
C ASN A 49 4.28 -0.76 5.62
N LYS A 50 5.59 -0.89 5.89
CA LYS A 50 6.45 0.26 6.20
C LYS A 50 6.49 1.23 5.01
N ILE A 51 6.81 0.73 3.81
CA ILE A 51 6.89 1.55 2.58
C ILE A 51 5.58 2.31 2.33
N MET A 52 4.44 1.62 2.44
CA MET A 52 3.13 2.22 2.20
C MET A 52 2.75 3.26 3.26
N MET A 53 3.16 3.06 4.51
CA MET A 53 2.88 4.00 5.60
C MET A 53 3.79 5.24 5.56
N GLU A 54 4.99 5.12 5.00
CA GLU A 54 5.93 6.24 4.86
C GLU A 54 5.64 7.08 3.60
N SER A 55 4.88 6.55 2.64
CA SER A 55 4.47 7.28 1.44
C SER A 55 3.24 8.16 1.72
N GLN A 56 3.40 9.47 1.56
CA GLN A 56 2.32 10.45 1.72
C GLN A 56 1.13 10.20 0.78
N VAL A 57 1.37 9.61 -0.40
CA VAL A 57 0.31 9.36 -1.39
C VAL A 57 -0.36 8.00 -1.22
N ALA A 58 0.38 6.99 -0.76
CA ALA A 58 -0.15 5.62 -0.65
C ALA A 58 -0.80 5.33 0.71
N GLU A 59 -0.40 6.04 1.77
CA GLU A 59 -0.80 5.75 3.15
C GLU A 59 -2.32 5.70 3.32
N ALA A 60 -3.04 6.66 2.73
CA ALA A 60 -4.50 6.77 2.90
C ALA A 60 -5.24 5.55 2.34
N ASN A 61 -4.93 5.15 1.10
CA ASN A 61 -5.52 3.97 0.47
C ASN A 61 -5.06 2.68 1.18
N TRP A 62 -3.81 2.62 1.62
CA TRP A 62 -3.28 1.48 2.37
C TRP A 62 -3.99 1.27 3.71
N GLN A 63 -4.15 2.32 4.51
CA GLN A 63 -4.90 2.28 5.77
C GLN A 63 -6.37 1.92 5.55
N LYS A 64 -6.99 2.46 4.51
CA LYS A 64 -8.37 2.11 4.15
C LYS A 64 -8.50 0.63 3.79
N SER A 65 -7.53 0.06 3.06
CA SER A 65 -7.51 -1.37 2.74
C SER A 65 -7.50 -2.25 3.99
N LYS A 66 -6.70 -1.89 5.02
CA LYS A 66 -6.62 -2.62 6.29
C LYS A 66 -7.91 -2.54 7.10
N LYS A 67 -8.53 -1.36 7.18
CA LYS A 67 -9.83 -1.18 7.84
C LYS A 67 -10.92 -2.02 7.17
N LEU A 68 -10.95 -2.05 5.84
CA LEU A 68 -11.90 -2.86 5.07
C LEU A 68 -11.63 -4.36 5.24
N ALA A 69 -10.37 -4.80 5.26
CA ALA A 69 -10.02 -6.20 5.55
C ALA A 69 -10.50 -6.63 6.94
N LEU A 70 -10.34 -5.77 7.94
CA LEU A 70 -10.84 -6.03 9.30
C LEU A 70 -12.36 -6.17 9.34
N GLY A 71 -13.08 -5.30 8.63
CA GLY A 71 -14.52 -5.42 8.45
C GLY A 71 -14.91 -6.74 7.76
N GLY A 72 -14.19 -7.11 6.69
CA GLY A 72 -14.38 -8.37 5.98
C GLY A 72 -14.17 -9.59 6.88
N LEU A 73 -13.14 -9.58 7.72
CA LEU A 73 -12.90 -10.61 8.73
C LEU A 73 -14.03 -10.68 9.76
N GLY A 74 -14.54 -9.53 10.22
CA GLY A 74 -15.68 -9.48 11.14
C GLY A 74 -16.92 -10.15 10.56
N PHE A 75 -17.28 -9.82 9.31
CA PHE A 75 -18.39 -10.46 8.62
C PHE A 75 -18.11 -11.92 8.26
N GLY A 76 -16.85 -12.29 7.99
CA GLY A 76 -16.43 -13.68 7.82
C GLY A 76 -16.65 -14.52 9.08
N LEU A 77 -16.30 -13.99 10.26
CA LEU A 77 -16.58 -14.65 11.54
C LEU A 77 -18.08 -14.76 11.81
N ALA A 78 -18.85 -13.72 11.50
CA ALA A 78 -20.31 -13.77 11.60
C ALA A 78 -20.92 -14.82 10.65
N ASN A 79 -20.35 -14.97 9.45
CA ASN A 79 -20.73 -16.01 8.50
C ASN A 79 -20.42 -17.42 9.00
N LEU A 80 -19.26 -17.63 9.61
CA LEU A 80 -18.93 -18.91 10.26
C LEU A 80 -19.90 -19.23 11.39
N GLY A 81 -20.17 -18.27 12.28
CA GLY A 81 -21.11 -18.46 13.39
C GLY A 81 -22.54 -18.74 12.94
N SER A 82 -23.03 -18.03 11.92
CA SER A 82 -24.37 -18.24 11.36
C SER A 82 -24.47 -19.55 10.57
N THR A 83 -23.40 -19.99 9.91
CA THR A 83 -23.33 -21.32 9.28
C THR A 83 -23.40 -22.43 10.33
N ILE A 84 -22.69 -22.30 11.46
CA ILE A 84 -22.79 -23.25 12.58
C ILE A 84 -24.22 -23.27 13.13
N TRP A 85 -24.83 -22.09 13.30
CA TRP A 85 -26.23 -21.99 13.74
C TRP A 85 -27.20 -22.67 12.75
N LEU A 86 -26.97 -22.51 11.45
CA LEU A 86 -27.74 -23.16 10.39
C LEU A 86 -27.65 -24.69 10.50
N VAL A 87 -26.43 -25.22 10.59
CA VAL A 87 -26.19 -26.68 10.73
C VAL A 87 -26.82 -27.21 12.02
N SER A 88 -26.70 -26.47 13.13
CA SER A 88 -27.31 -26.86 14.40
C SER A 88 -28.85 -26.88 14.33
N ASN A 89 -29.48 -25.93 13.64
CA ASN A 89 -30.93 -25.94 13.48
C ASN A 89 -31.39 -27.05 12.53
N LEU A 90 -30.59 -27.39 11.52
CA LEU A 90 -30.87 -28.52 10.62
C LEU A 90 -30.88 -29.85 11.39
N ASP A 91 -29.89 -30.07 12.25
CA ASP A 91 -29.80 -31.26 13.11
C ASP A 91 -30.98 -31.36 14.10
N GLN A 92 -31.40 -30.22 14.65
CA GLN A 92 -32.47 -30.16 15.67
C GLN A 92 -33.88 -30.01 15.09
N ASN A 93 -34.06 -30.10 13.76
CA ASN A 93 -35.34 -29.83 13.08
C ASN A 93 -35.99 -28.48 13.48
N LYS A 94 -35.16 -27.44 13.67
CA LYS A 94 -35.60 -26.07 13.98
C LYS A 94 -35.73 -25.22 12.72
N PRO A 95 -36.47 -24.10 12.76
CA PRO A 95 -36.61 -23.21 11.60
C PRO A 95 -35.27 -22.73 11.04
N LEU A 96 -35.08 -22.86 9.72
CA LEU A 96 -33.82 -22.55 9.04
C LEU A 96 -33.76 -21.12 8.46
N THR A 97 -34.91 -20.46 8.31
CA THR A 97 -35.02 -19.17 7.61
C THR A 97 -34.08 -18.11 8.17
N GLY A 98 -34.07 -17.92 9.50
CA GLY A 98 -33.18 -16.97 10.17
C GLY A 98 -31.70 -17.27 9.93
N PRO A 99 -31.22 -18.49 10.27
CA PRO A 99 -29.83 -18.87 10.02
C PRO A 99 -29.40 -18.77 8.54
N ILE A 100 -30.25 -19.15 7.58
CA ILE A 100 -29.95 -19.03 6.14
C ILE A 100 -29.74 -17.57 5.75
N ILE A 101 -30.66 -16.68 6.16
CA ILE A 101 -30.55 -15.24 5.85
C ILE A 101 -29.28 -14.66 6.50
N ALA A 102 -28.98 -15.04 7.74
CA ALA A 102 -27.79 -14.58 8.45
C ALA A 102 -26.51 -15.07 7.75
N ALA A 103 -26.42 -16.34 7.37
CA ALA A 103 -25.28 -16.89 6.66
C ALA A 103 -25.11 -16.22 5.30
N ALA A 104 -26.13 -16.22 4.44
CA ALA A 104 -26.05 -15.62 3.11
C ALA A 104 -25.72 -14.11 3.18
N GLY A 105 -26.39 -13.37 4.07
CA GLY A 105 -26.20 -11.93 4.24
C GLY A 105 -24.80 -11.56 4.72
N THR A 106 -24.32 -12.20 5.80
CA THR A 106 -22.98 -11.94 6.32
C THR A 106 -21.88 -12.37 5.36
N GLY A 107 -22.08 -13.48 4.63
CA GLY A 107 -21.15 -13.94 3.60
C GLY A 107 -21.02 -12.94 2.45
N LEU A 108 -22.16 -12.43 1.95
CA LEU A 108 -22.18 -11.42 0.89
C LEU A 108 -21.49 -10.12 1.32
N VAL A 109 -21.82 -9.61 2.50
CA VAL A 109 -21.20 -8.37 3.01
C VAL A 109 -19.69 -8.58 3.22
N GLY A 110 -19.28 -9.72 3.79
CA GLY A 110 -17.86 -10.06 3.94
C GLY A 110 -17.10 -10.04 2.61
N MET A 111 -17.66 -10.63 1.56
CA MET A 111 -17.08 -10.60 0.21
C MET A 111 -16.91 -9.17 -0.32
N ILE A 112 -17.92 -8.30 -0.15
CA ILE A 112 -17.85 -6.89 -0.57
C ILE A 112 -16.69 -6.17 0.13
N PHE A 113 -16.56 -6.37 1.45
CA PHE A 113 -15.47 -5.76 2.22
C PHE A 113 -14.09 -6.26 1.77
N PHE A 114 -13.92 -7.55 1.53
CA PHE A 114 -12.65 -8.10 1.03
C PHE A 114 -12.32 -7.63 -0.39
N LYS A 115 -13.31 -7.52 -1.28
CA LYS A 115 -13.11 -6.95 -2.62
C LYS A 115 -12.69 -5.49 -2.54
N ALA A 116 -13.41 -4.67 -1.76
CA ALA A 116 -13.09 -3.27 -1.57
C ALA A 116 -11.71 -3.07 -0.92
N SER A 117 -11.33 -3.93 0.02
CA SER A 117 -9.98 -3.97 0.61
C SER A 117 -8.92 -4.21 -0.46
N SER A 118 -9.11 -5.21 -1.31
CA SER A 118 -8.18 -5.56 -2.39
C SER A 118 -8.02 -4.43 -3.39
N ASP A 119 -9.13 -3.78 -3.78
CA ASP A 119 -9.09 -2.62 -4.68
C ASP A 119 -8.31 -1.45 -4.08
N LYS A 120 -8.53 -1.15 -2.80
CA LYS A 120 -7.80 -0.07 -2.11
C LYS A 120 -6.33 -0.40 -1.91
N LYS A 121 -6.00 -1.67 -1.70
CA LYS A 121 -4.61 -2.09 -1.63
C LYS A 121 -3.91 -1.90 -2.97
N ARG A 122 -4.54 -2.31 -4.07
CA ARG A 122 -4.01 -2.10 -5.43
C ARG A 122 -3.82 -0.63 -5.74
N MET A 123 -4.79 0.22 -5.39
CA MET A 123 -4.64 1.68 -5.54
C MET A 123 -3.44 2.22 -4.77
N ALA A 124 -3.23 1.81 -3.52
CA ALA A 124 -2.07 2.27 -2.74
C ALA A 124 -0.73 1.89 -3.41
N ILE A 125 -0.61 0.68 -3.96
CA ILE A 125 0.59 0.28 -4.69
C ILE A 125 0.77 1.12 -5.96
N LEU A 126 -0.30 1.39 -6.70
CA LEU A 126 -0.23 2.23 -7.90
C LEU A 126 0.13 3.68 -7.55
N ASP A 127 -0.49 4.26 -6.54
CA ASP A 127 -0.17 5.62 -6.06
C ASP A 127 1.32 5.71 -5.64
N TYR A 128 1.83 4.68 -4.95
CA TYR A 128 3.24 4.57 -4.62
C TYR A 128 4.11 4.51 -5.89
N ASN A 129 3.82 3.58 -6.80
CA ASN A 129 4.57 3.38 -8.05
C ASN A 129 4.59 4.65 -8.91
N ASP A 130 3.46 5.34 -9.05
CA ASP A 130 3.35 6.59 -9.78
C ASP A 130 4.20 7.70 -9.15
N SER A 131 4.31 7.73 -7.81
CA SER A 131 5.13 8.71 -7.10
C SER A 131 6.63 8.47 -7.23
N VAL A 132 7.05 7.22 -7.46
CA VAL A 132 8.46 6.86 -7.66
C VAL A 132 8.85 6.93 -9.14
N GLY A 133 7.93 6.61 -10.06
CA GLY A 133 8.16 6.60 -11.50
C GLY A 133 8.14 7.99 -12.17
N ASN A 134 7.39 8.95 -11.63
CA ASN A 134 7.26 10.30 -12.22
C ASN A 134 8.34 11.31 -11.77
N GLY A 135 9.36 10.87 -11.02
CA GLY A 135 10.36 11.75 -10.44
C GLY A 135 9.79 12.60 -9.30
N THR A 136 10.67 13.17 -8.47
CA THR A 136 10.27 14.05 -7.38
C THR A 136 9.34 15.16 -7.89
N SER A 137 8.28 15.47 -7.13
CA SER A 137 7.35 16.59 -7.39
C SER A 137 8.02 17.95 -7.47
N PHE A 138 9.33 18.01 -7.21
CA PHE A 138 10.19 19.13 -7.45
C PHE A 138 11.31 18.73 -8.42
N HIS A 139 11.60 19.59 -9.38
CA HIS A 139 12.79 19.49 -10.20
C HIS A 139 13.72 20.67 -9.94
N LEU A 140 15.02 20.37 -9.81
CA LEU A 140 16.06 21.38 -9.65
C LEU A 140 16.26 22.06 -11.00
N VAL A 141 15.90 23.34 -11.09
CA VAL A 141 16.14 24.15 -12.28
C VAL A 141 17.32 25.09 -12.06
N PRO A 142 18.28 25.16 -13.00
CA PRO A 142 19.38 26.11 -12.91
C PRO A 142 18.83 27.53 -13.03
N VAL A 143 19.25 28.40 -12.12
CA VAL A 143 18.95 29.82 -12.14
C VAL A 143 20.25 30.59 -12.21
N SER A 144 20.34 31.52 -13.16
CA SER A 144 21.49 32.42 -13.30
C SER A 144 21.01 33.85 -13.20
N ASN A 145 21.58 34.62 -12.27
CA ASN A 145 21.35 36.06 -12.16
C ASN A 145 22.68 36.82 -11.99
N GLN A 146 22.61 38.14 -11.83
CA GLN A 146 23.79 39.01 -11.67
C GLN A 146 24.63 38.70 -10.41
N ASN A 147 24.06 37.96 -9.45
CA ASN A 147 24.71 37.56 -8.20
C ASN A 147 25.26 36.12 -8.23
N GLY A 148 25.12 35.39 -9.34
CA GLY A 148 25.73 34.07 -9.56
C GLY A 148 24.78 33.02 -10.14
N THR A 149 25.28 31.78 -10.19
CA THR A 149 24.54 30.58 -10.60
C THR A 149 24.10 29.79 -9.38
N GLY A 150 22.86 29.31 -9.38
CA GLY A 150 22.28 28.50 -8.32
C GLY A 150 21.28 27.49 -8.84
N LEU A 151 20.68 26.72 -7.93
CA LEU A 151 19.59 25.79 -8.23
C LEU A 151 18.34 26.25 -7.47
N ALA A 152 17.21 26.32 -8.15
CA ALA A 152 15.91 26.55 -7.53
C ALA A 152 15.10 25.25 -7.53
N LEU A 153 14.36 25.02 -6.45
CA LEU A 153 13.32 24.01 -6.38
C LEU A 153 12.08 24.58 -7.09
N LYS A 154 11.64 23.91 -8.15
CA LYS A 154 10.39 24.21 -8.82
C LYS A 154 9.43 23.06 -8.56
N PHE A 155 8.30 23.39 -7.94
CA PHE A 155 7.20 22.49 -7.56
C PHE A 155 6.14 22.43 -8.65
#